data_AF-A0A925B4M2-F1
#
_entry.id   AF-A0A925B4M2-F1
#
_cell.length_a   1.000
_cell.length_b   1.000
_cell.length_c   1.000
_cell.angle_alpha   90.00
_cell.angle_beta   90.00
_cell.angle_gamma   90.00
#
_symmetry.space_group_name_H-M   'P 1'
#
loop_
_entity.id
_entity.type
_entity.pdbx_description
1 polymer ?
#
loop_
_entity_poly.entity_id
_entity_poly.type
_entity_poly.pdbx_seq_one_letter_code
_entity_poly.pdbx_strand_id
1 'polypeptide(L)'
;MNSLAIKRAELKPIVTGEDYINSLRGRDLKVYLFGELVTDIIEHPMIRPSINAVAETYDLAQKEPDLASATSHLTGEKVNRFLNIATTRDDVVLQNKMQRRLGQLTGTCFQRCVGMDALNSLYSTTFEIDEKYQTQYHQRLQSFIKQVQSQNLVIGGAMTDVKGDRSLAPHQQNDPDLFVRITKRTDEGVYVSGAKAHQTGCLNSHWLIIMPTMRLTENDKDYAIVGAIPVEASGITYIYGRQSCDTRAMEGGTIDVGNAK
;
A
#
# COMPACT_ATOMS: atom_id res chain seq x y z
N MET A 1 -6.19 -13.38 -15.08
CA MET A 1 -5.76 -13.03 -13.70
C MET A 1 -4.51 -13.86 -13.38
N ASN A 2 -3.48 -13.25 -12.79
CA ASN A 2 -2.25 -13.98 -12.44
C ASN A 2 -2.54 -15.02 -11.32
N SER A 3 -1.81 -16.13 -11.27
CA SER A 3 -2.07 -17.26 -10.34
C SER A 3 -2.07 -16.85 -8.86
N LEU A 4 -1.28 -15.82 -8.51
CA LEU A 4 -1.23 -15.20 -7.17
C LEU A 4 -2.51 -14.43 -6.81
N ALA A 5 -3.14 -13.75 -7.78
CA ALA A 5 -4.42 -13.07 -7.55
C ALA A 5 -5.56 -14.07 -7.36
N ILE A 6 -5.48 -15.24 -8.01
CA ILE A 6 -6.43 -16.35 -7.87
C ILE A 6 -6.27 -17.02 -6.49
N LYS A 7 -5.04 -17.31 -6.04
CA LYS A 7 -4.79 -17.86 -4.69
C LYS A 7 -5.37 -17.00 -3.56
N ARG A 8 -5.42 -15.67 -3.74
CA ARG A 8 -5.98 -14.76 -2.73
C ARG A 8 -7.50 -14.64 -2.79
N ALA A 9 -8.14 -15.01 -3.89
CA ALA A 9 -9.60 -15.05 -4.01
C ALA A 9 -10.26 -16.10 -3.09
N GLU A 10 -9.51 -17.10 -2.64
CA GLU A 10 -9.97 -18.19 -1.76
C GLU A 10 -9.71 -17.93 -0.25
N LEU A 11 -9.06 -16.81 0.10
CA LEU A 11 -8.78 -16.48 1.50
C LEU A 11 -10.04 -15.95 2.18
N LYS A 12 -10.32 -16.48 3.38
CA LYS A 12 -11.33 -15.89 4.28
C LYS A 12 -10.96 -14.42 4.55
N PRO A 13 -11.96 -13.52 4.71
CA PRO A 13 -11.69 -12.14 5.07
C PRO A 13 -10.82 -12.05 6.32
N ILE A 14 -9.86 -11.14 6.33
CA ILE A 14 -9.02 -10.88 7.49
C ILE A 14 -9.85 -10.13 8.54
N VAL A 15 -10.04 -10.70 9.73
CA VAL A 15 -10.97 -10.17 10.74
C VAL A 15 -10.21 -9.51 11.90
N THR A 16 -9.14 -10.14 12.38
CA THR A 16 -8.36 -9.72 13.53
C THR A 16 -6.92 -9.34 13.16
N GLY A 17 -6.21 -8.69 14.09
CA GLY A 17 -4.77 -8.45 13.94
C GLY A 17 -3.96 -9.73 13.80
N GLU A 18 -4.37 -10.82 14.46
CA GLU A 18 -3.75 -12.14 14.34
C GLU A 18 -3.99 -12.77 12.96
N ASP A 19 -5.20 -12.66 12.41
CA ASP A 19 -5.49 -13.10 11.04
C ASP A 19 -4.60 -12.36 10.04
N TYR A 20 -4.39 -11.06 10.27
CA TYR A 20 -3.52 -10.22 9.46
C TYR A 20 -2.06 -10.67 9.55
N ILE A 21 -1.52 -10.89 10.76
CA ILE A 21 -0.14 -11.38 10.91
C ILE A 21 0.04 -12.72 10.19
N ASN A 22 -0.95 -13.61 10.31
CA ASN A 22 -0.92 -14.91 9.64
C ASN A 22 -1.04 -14.81 8.12
N SER A 23 -1.77 -13.83 7.58
CA SER A 23 -1.87 -13.60 6.13
C SER A 23 -0.55 -13.14 5.51
N LEU A 24 0.41 -12.67 6.32
CA LEU A 24 1.74 -12.29 5.86
C LEU A 24 2.76 -13.43 5.85
N ARG A 25 2.45 -14.57 6.49
CA ARG A 25 3.37 -15.73 6.58
C ARG A 25 3.48 -16.46 5.23
N GLY A 26 4.63 -17.09 5.00
CA GLY A 26 4.87 -17.93 3.81
C GLY A 26 5.02 -17.17 2.49
N ARG A 27 5.21 -15.84 2.53
CA ARG A 27 5.48 -15.01 1.34
C ARG A 27 6.96 -15.09 0.97
N ASP A 28 7.25 -15.33 -0.30
CA ASP A 28 8.61 -15.36 -0.83
C ASP A 28 9.00 -13.96 -1.35
N LEU A 29 9.25 -13.04 -0.41
CA LEU A 29 9.66 -11.67 -0.73
C LEU A 29 11.19 -11.55 -0.74
N LYS A 30 11.74 -10.95 -1.79
CA LYS A 30 13.17 -10.59 -1.85
C LYS A 30 13.41 -9.31 -1.05
N VAL A 31 13.68 -9.46 0.25
CA VAL A 31 13.95 -8.33 1.17
C VAL A 31 15.41 -8.35 1.60
N TYR A 32 16.13 -7.27 1.30
CA TYR A 32 17.50 -7.07 1.77
C TYR A 32 17.54 -6.08 2.94
N LEU A 33 18.20 -6.47 4.02
CA LEU A 33 18.47 -5.65 5.20
C LEU A 33 19.90 -5.92 5.65
N PHE A 34 20.67 -4.86 5.91
CA PHE A 34 22.10 -4.94 6.26
C PHE A 34 22.97 -5.76 5.28
N GLY A 35 22.60 -5.76 3.99
CA GLY A 35 23.32 -6.50 2.95
C GLY A 35 22.97 -7.98 2.88
N GLU A 36 22.05 -8.47 3.71
CA GLU A 36 21.63 -9.86 3.78
C GLU A 36 20.18 -10.03 3.35
N LEU A 37 19.86 -11.19 2.79
CA LEU A 37 18.48 -11.59 2.49
C LEU A 37 17.78 -11.98 3.79
N VAL A 38 16.69 -11.31 4.12
CA VAL A 38 15.89 -11.60 5.32
C VAL A 38 15.07 -12.87 5.07
N THR A 39 15.33 -13.92 5.87
CA THR A 39 14.66 -15.22 5.73
C THR A 39 13.29 -15.27 6.42
N ASP A 40 13.13 -14.59 7.56
CA ASP A 40 11.86 -14.48 8.27
C ASP A 40 11.53 -13.01 8.52
N ILE A 41 10.73 -12.42 7.63
CA ILE A 41 10.33 -11.01 7.70
C ILE A 41 9.39 -10.76 8.90
N ILE A 42 8.58 -11.75 9.28
CA ILE A 42 7.51 -11.58 10.26
C ILE A 42 8.07 -11.59 11.68
N GLU A 43 9.04 -12.46 11.93
CA GLU A 43 9.70 -12.55 13.24
C GLU A 43 10.96 -11.69 13.32
N HIS A 44 11.37 -11.02 12.24
CA HIS A 44 12.54 -10.13 12.29
C HIS A 44 12.31 -8.97 13.29
N PRO A 45 13.16 -8.79 14.31
CA PRO A 45 12.92 -7.86 15.41
C PRO A 45 12.81 -6.39 14.96
N MET A 46 13.49 -6.03 13.87
CA MET A 46 13.43 -4.69 13.29
C MET A 46 12.16 -4.44 12.44
N ILE A 47 11.47 -5.49 12.02
CA ILE A 47 10.30 -5.40 11.13
C ILE A 47 9.00 -5.64 11.91
N ARG A 48 8.99 -6.61 12.83
CA ARG A 48 7.81 -6.99 13.63
C ARG A 48 7.07 -5.82 14.28
N PRO A 49 7.74 -4.80 14.88
CA PRO A 49 7.04 -3.66 15.46
C PRO A 49 6.14 -2.92 14.46
N SER A 50 6.55 -2.85 13.19
CA SER A 50 5.76 -2.22 12.13
C SER A 50 4.54 -3.06 11.74
N ILE A 51 4.65 -4.39 11.76
CA ILE A 51 3.53 -5.32 11.53
C ILE A 51 2.50 -5.19 12.65
N ASN A 52 2.94 -5.16 13.90
CA ASN A 52 2.07 -5.01 15.07
C ASN A 52 1.26 -3.70 15.02
N ALA A 53 1.85 -2.60 14.53
CA ALA A 53 1.13 -1.35 14.34
C ALA A 53 0.00 -1.45 13.30
N VAL A 54 0.16 -2.26 12.24
CA VAL A 54 -0.92 -2.53 11.27
C VAL A 54 -1.96 -3.49 11.83
N ALA A 55 -1.54 -4.49 12.60
CA ALA A 55 -2.45 -5.42 13.27
C ALA A 55 -3.48 -4.67 14.16
N GLU A 56 -3.05 -3.64 14.88
CA GLU A 56 -3.95 -2.81 15.70
C GLU A 56 -5.05 -2.12 14.86
N THR A 57 -4.85 -1.91 13.56
CA THR A 57 -5.90 -1.35 12.68
C THR A 57 -7.07 -2.30 12.44
N TYR A 58 -6.83 -3.62 12.53
CA TYR A 58 -7.85 -4.64 12.49
C TYR A 58 -8.53 -4.79 13.84
N ASP A 59 -7.74 -4.83 14.92
CA ASP A 59 -8.27 -4.97 16.28
C ASP A 59 -9.13 -3.77 16.70
N LEU A 60 -8.74 -2.55 16.30
CA LEU A 60 -9.57 -1.37 16.52
C LEU A 60 -10.93 -1.47 15.80
N ALA A 61 -10.97 -2.06 14.61
CA ALA A 61 -12.22 -2.25 13.88
C ALA A 61 -13.18 -3.23 14.58
N GLN A 62 -12.64 -4.16 15.40
CA GLN A 62 -13.44 -5.03 16.25
C GLN A 62 -13.88 -4.36 17.56
N LYS A 63 -12.96 -3.64 18.21
CA LYS A 63 -13.19 -2.99 19.51
C LYS A 63 -14.09 -1.75 19.39
N GLU A 64 -13.89 -0.94 18.36
CA GLU A 64 -14.56 0.34 18.12
C GLU A 64 -15.11 0.40 16.68
N PRO A 65 -16.07 -0.48 16.31
CA PRO A 65 -16.52 -0.65 14.92
C PRO A 65 -17.16 0.61 14.32
N ASP A 66 -17.80 1.47 15.12
CA ASP A 66 -18.39 2.71 14.62
C ASP A 66 -17.32 3.72 14.19
N LEU A 67 -16.15 3.67 14.83
CA LEU A 67 -15.01 4.52 14.50
C LEU A 67 -14.20 3.95 13.34
N ALA A 68 -13.90 2.65 13.35
CA ALA A 68 -12.92 2.04 12.45
C ALA A 68 -13.51 1.17 11.33
N SER A 69 -14.85 1.08 11.22
CA SER A 69 -15.53 0.47 10.08
C SER A 69 -16.57 1.42 9.46
N ALA A 70 -16.95 1.20 8.20
CA ALA A 70 -17.98 1.96 7.48
C ALA A 70 -18.80 1.03 6.58
N THR A 71 -20.01 1.44 6.19
CA THR A 71 -20.78 0.73 5.15
C THR A 71 -20.34 1.22 3.78
N SER A 72 -19.79 0.34 2.95
CA SER A 72 -19.33 0.70 1.62
C SER A 72 -20.52 0.93 0.68
N HIS A 73 -20.57 2.07 -0.01
CA HIS A 73 -21.60 2.32 -1.02
C HIS A 73 -21.43 1.45 -2.27
N LEU A 74 -20.26 0.84 -2.46
CA LEU A 74 -19.96 -0.01 -3.62
C LEU A 74 -20.45 -1.45 -3.45
N THR A 75 -20.49 -1.94 -2.21
CA THR A 75 -20.84 -3.34 -1.89
C THR A 75 -22.05 -3.48 -0.99
N GLY A 76 -22.43 -2.43 -0.24
CA GLY A 76 -23.44 -2.51 0.82
C GLY A 76 -22.95 -3.16 2.11
N GLU A 77 -21.72 -3.69 2.12
CA GLU A 77 -21.14 -4.43 3.24
C GLU A 77 -20.41 -3.51 4.22
N LYS A 78 -20.28 -3.96 5.47
CA LYS A 78 -19.42 -3.30 6.47
C LYS A 78 -17.96 -3.63 6.16
N VAL A 79 -17.16 -2.59 5.93
CA VAL A 79 -15.74 -2.68 5.57
C VAL A 79 -14.89 -1.94 6.59
N ASN A 80 -13.61 -2.32 6.73
CA ASN A 80 -12.66 -1.50 7.48
C ASN A 80 -12.58 -0.10 6.86
N ARG A 81 -12.61 0.95 7.68
CA ARG A 81 -12.69 2.34 7.20
C ARG A 81 -11.49 2.74 6.34
N PHE A 82 -10.33 2.09 6.48
CA PHE A 82 -9.18 2.28 5.59
C PHE A 82 -9.43 1.86 4.14
N LEU A 83 -10.48 1.08 3.87
CA LEU A 83 -10.89 0.63 2.54
C LEU A 83 -12.17 1.32 2.05
N ASN A 84 -12.72 2.24 2.85
CA ASN A 84 -13.93 2.97 2.48
C ASN A 84 -13.61 4.12 1.53
N ILE A 85 -14.45 4.29 0.51
CA ILE A 85 -14.48 5.51 -0.30
C ILE A 85 -15.41 6.48 0.42
N ALA A 86 -14.86 7.62 0.85
CA ALA A 86 -15.63 8.64 1.56
C ALA A 86 -16.64 9.28 0.60
N THR A 87 -17.91 9.23 0.96
CA THR A 87 -19.00 9.85 0.17
C THR A 87 -19.64 11.04 0.89
N THR A 88 -19.26 11.24 2.16
CA THR A 88 -19.78 12.31 3.00
C THR A 88 -18.64 13.06 3.71
N ARG A 89 -18.93 14.29 4.17
CA ARG A 89 -18.02 15.04 5.05
C ARG A 89 -17.72 14.27 6.33
N ASP A 90 -18.73 13.58 6.88
CA ASP A 90 -18.60 12.86 8.14
C ASP A 90 -17.67 11.64 8.00
N ASP A 91 -17.63 10.98 6.84
CA ASP A 91 -16.64 9.94 6.56
C ASP A 91 -15.21 10.45 6.69
N VAL A 92 -14.93 11.63 6.11
CA VAL A 92 -13.60 12.26 6.19
C VAL A 92 -13.25 12.64 7.63
N VAL A 93 -14.21 13.17 8.38
CA VAL A 93 -14.03 13.46 9.82
C VAL A 93 -13.73 12.19 10.61
N LEU A 94 -14.43 11.08 10.31
CA LEU A 94 -14.22 9.79 10.96
C LEU A 94 -12.86 9.17 10.61
N GLN A 95 -12.34 9.38 9.39
CA GLN A 95 -10.96 9.02 9.06
C GLN A 95 -9.97 9.72 10.00
N ASN A 96 -10.11 11.03 10.23
CA ASN A 96 -9.20 11.76 11.13
C ASN A 96 -9.35 11.32 12.60
N LYS A 97 -10.58 11.08 13.08
CA LYS A 97 -10.81 10.57 14.43
C LYS A 97 -10.17 9.19 14.61
N MET A 98 -10.34 8.29 13.64
CA MET A 98 -9.72 6.96 13.62
C MET A 98 -8.19 7.07 13.61
N GLN A 99 -7.62 7.92 12.76
CA GLN A 99 -6.17 8.15 12.68
C GLN A 99 -5.60 8.65 14.02
N ARG A 100 -6.28 9.61 14.67
CA ARG A 100 -5.87 10.10 16.00
C ARG A 100 -5.92 8.98 17.04
N ARG A 101 -6.98 8.16 17.02
CA ARG A 101 -7.13 7.03 17.95
C ARG A 101 -6.00 5.99 17.78
N LEU A 102 -5.68 5.62 16.54
CA LEU A 102 -4.56 4.70 16.26
C LEU A 102 -3.21 5.31 16.65
N GLY A 103 -3.04 6.62 16.48
CA GLY A 103 -1.87 7.33 17.00
C GLY A 103 -1.73 7.19 18.52
N GLN A 104 -2.82 7.30 19.28
CA GLN A 104 -2.82 7.10 20.74
C GLN A 104 -2.51 5.65 21.14
N LEU A 105 -2.98 4.67 20.37
CA LEU A 105 -2.82 3.25 20.69
C LEU A 105 -1.43 2.72 20.34
N THR A 106 -0.83 3.23 19.27
CA THR A 106 0.42 2.68 18.71
C THR A 106 1.64 3.56 18.93
N GLY A 107 1.46 4.88 19.10
CA GLY A 107 2.57 5.83 19.21
C GLY A 107 3.49 5.89 17.97
N THR A 108 3.05 5.34 16.82
CA THR A 108 3.87 5.22 15.60
C THR A 108 3.01 5.31 14.33
N CYS A 109 3.63 5.14 13.16
CA CYS A 109 2.92 5.01 11.90
C CYS A 109 2.30 3.61 11.74
N PHE A 110 0.96 3.56 11.61
CA PHE A 110 0.17 2.35 11.36
C PHE A 110 -0.13 2.11 9.86
N GLN A 111 0.51 2.87 8.98
CA GLN A 111 0.76 2.60 7.54
C GLN A 111 -0.44 2.53 6.57
N ARG A 112 -1.65 2.14 7.00
CA ARG A 112 -2.82 1.95 6.11
C ARG A 112 -3.42 3.23 5.54
N CYS A 113 -3.09 4.40 6.08
CA CYS A 113 -3.61 5.69 5.59
C CYS A 113 -3.26 5.95 4.12
N VAL A 114 -2.04 5.58 3.69
CA VAL A 114 -1.58 5.84 2.31
C VAL A 114 -2.45 5.10 1.28
N GLY A 115 -2.82 3.84 1.55
CA GLY A 115 -3.72 3.09 0.69
C GLY A 115 -5.14 3.66 0.65
N MET A 116 -5.67 4.08 1.80
CA MET A 116 -6.98 4.73 1.91
C MET A 116 -7.05 6.01 1.07
N ASP A 117 -6.05 6.88 1.20
CA ASP A 117 -6.00 8.15 0.50
C ASP A 117 -5.80 7.94 -1.00
N ALA A 118 -4.97 6.97 -1.39
CA ALA A 118 -4.77 6.58 -2.80
C ALA A 118 -6.08 6.08 -3.45
N LEU A 119 -6.83 5.20 -2.78
CA LEU A 119 -8.12 4.72 -3.29
C LEU A 119 -9.11 5.87 -3.49
N ASN A 120 -9.22 6.78 -2.51
CA ASN A 120 -10.13 7.92 -2.58
C ASN A 120 -9.75 8.89 -3.72
N SER A 121 -8.46 9.21 -3.87
CA SER A 121 -8.01 10.09 -4.97
C SER A 121 -8.17 9.44 -6.34
N LEU A 122 -7.90 8.13 -6.45
CA LEU A 122 -8.05 7.42 -7.72
C LEU A 122 -9.52 7.27 -8.10
N TYR A 123 -10.43 7.20 -7.13
CA TYR A 123 -11.86 7.08 -7.39
C TYR A 123 -12.38 8.25 -8.23
N SER A 124 -12.08 9.49 -7.86
CA SER A 124 -12.45 10.66 -8.68
C SER A 124 -11.60 10.77 -9.95
N THR A 125 -10.29 10.58 -9.84
CA THR A 125 -9.37 10.78 -10.98
C THR A 125 -9.69 9.85 -12.15
N THR A 126 -9.95 8.56 -11.87
CA THR A 126 -10.28 7.58 -12.92
C THR A 126 -11.64 7.86 -13.58
N PHE A 127 -12.59 8.42 -12.83
CA PHE A 127 -13.89 8.84 -13.37
C PHE A 127 -13.72 9.95 -14.42
N GLU A 128 -12.97 11.00 -14.09
CA GLU A 128 -12.72 12.13 -15.01
C GLU A 128 -11.88 11.72 -16.24
N ILE A 129 -10.92 10.80 -16.06
CA ILE A 129 -10.17 10.24 -17.19
C ILE A 129 -11.11 9.48 -18.14
N ASP A 130 -11.98 8.64 -17.60
CA ASP A 130 -12.94 7.88 -18.41
C ASP A 130 -13.96 8.81 -19.10
N GLU A 131 -14.42 9.88 -18.45
CA GLU A 131 -15.30 10.88 -19.07
C GLU A 131 -14.65 11.53 -20.29
N LYS A 132 -13.37 11.90 -20.19
CA LYS A 132 -12.66 12.55 -21.29
C LYS A 132 -12.22 11.60 -22.40
N TYR A 133 -11.68 10.44 -22.04
CA TYR A 133 -11.00 9.52 -22.97
C TYR A 133 -11.81 8.27 -23.32
N GLN A 134 -13.01 8.11 -22.74
CA GLN A 134 -13.90 6.98 -22.97
C GLN A 134 -13.21 5.64 -22.66
N THR A 135 -12.38 5.65 -21.62
CA THR A 135 -11.68 4.48 -21.09
C THR A 135 -12.53 3.73 -20.06
N GLN A 136 -11.97 2.68 -19.45
CA GLN A 136 -12.65 1.84 -18.45
C GLN A 136 -11.86 1.75 -17.13
N TYR A 137 -11.06 2.77 -16.81
CA TYR A 137 -10.21 2.76 -15.62
C TYR A 137 -11.02 2.80 -14.33
N HIS A 138 -12.12 3.55 -14.31
CA HIS A 138 -12.97 3.68 -13.15
C HIS A 138 -13.67 2.35 -12.82
N GLN A 139 -14.17 1.64 -13.84
CA GLN A 139 -14.75 0.32 -13.66
C GLN A 139 -13.72 -0.69 -13.13
N ARG A 140 -12.48 -0.67 -13.66
CA ARG A 140 -11.39 -1.54 -13.17
C ARG A 140 -11.05 -1.24 -11.71
N LEU A 141 -10.99 0.05 -11.34
CA LEU A 141 -10.74 0.48 -9.98
C LEU A 141 -11.86 0.04 -9.03
N GLN A 142 -13.13 0.23 -9.40
CA GLN A 142 -14.25 -0.23 -8.57
C GLN A 142 -14.22 -1.74 -8.34
N SER A 143 -13.93 -2.53 -9.38
CA SER A 143 -13.75 -3.98 -9.24
C SER A 143 -12.62 -4.34 -8.28
N PHE A 144 -11.49 -3.63 -8.35
CA PHE A 144 -10.38 -3.80 -7.41
C PHE A 144 -10.77 -3.42 -5.98
N ILE A 145 -11.47 -2.29 -5.77
CA ILE A 145 -11.95 -1.86 -4.45
C ILE A 145 -12.88 -2.91 -3.84
N LYS A 146 -13.82 -3.46 -4.63
CA LYS A 146 -14.73 -4.51 -4.17
C LYS A 146 -13.96 -5.77 -3.72
N GLN A 147 -12.92 -6.16 -4.46
CA GLN A 147 -12.05 -7.29 -4.12
C GLN A 147 -11.28 -7.06 -2.80
N VAL A 148 -10.62 -5.91 -2.65
CA VAL A 148 -9.83 -5.64 -1.44
C VAL A 148 -10.72 -5.41 -0.21
N GLN A 149 -11.93 -4.86 -0.41
CA GLN A 149 -12.94 -4.74 0.64
C GLN A 149 -13.42 -6.11 1.14
N SER A 150 -13.77 -7.04 0.22
CA SER A 150 -14.28 -8.36 0.62
C SER A 150 -13.26 -9.21 1.36
N GLN A 151 -11.97 -9.03 1.07
CA GLN A 151 -10.86 -9.75 1.71
C GLN A 151 -10.25 -8.97 2.89
N ASN A 152 -10.67 -7.72 3.10
CA ASN A 152 -10.12 -6.77 4.08
C ASN A 152 -8.59 -6.63 4.02
N LEU A 153 -8.06 -6.38 2.82
CA LEU A 153 -6.61 -6.34 2.58
C LEU A 153 -5.96 -5.01 3.00
N VAL A 154 -4.64 -5.06 3.21
CA VAL A 154 -3.77 -3.87 3.34
C VAL A 154 -3.26 -3.44 1.97
N ILE A 155 -3.37 -2.15 1.68
CA ILE A 155 -2.91 -1.52 0.44
C ILE A 155 -1.86 -0.48 0.78
N GLY A 156 -0.69 -0.57 0.14
CA GLY A 156 0.31 0.50 0.13
C GLY A 156 0.13 1.39 -1.10
N GLY A 157 0.38 2.69 -0.94
CA GLY A 157 0.45 3.62 -2.08
C GLY A 157 1.89 3.96 -2.41
N ALA A 158 2.29 3.66 -3.65
CA ALA A 158 3.65 3.80 -4.14
C ALA A 158 3.75 4.92 -5.18
N MET A 159 3.83 6.15 -4.67
CA MET A 159 3.86 7.35 -5.50
C MET A 159 5.28 7.87 -5.74
N THR A 160 6.06 8.10 -4.68
CA THR A 160 7.36 8.79 -4.78
C THR A 160 8.43 7.96 -5.47
N ASP A 161 8.87 8.40 -6.65
CA ASP A 161 10.04 7.85 -7.35
C ASP A 161 11.38 8.26 -6.69
N VAL A 162 12.51 7.69 -7.13
CA VAL A 162 13.85 8.12 -6.67
C VAL A 162 14.27 9.48 -7.24
N LYS A 163 13.69 9.89 -8.38
CA LYS A 163 13.69 11.23 -9.00
C LYS A 163 14.99 11.81 -9.59
N GLY A 164 16.16 11.22 -9.34
CA GLY A 164 17.39 11.67 -10.00
C GLY A 164 17.75 13.14 -9.81
N ASP A 165 18.07 13.86 -10.88
CA ASP A 165 18.24 15.31 -10.83
C ASP A 165 16.86 15.97 -10.63
N ARG A 166 16.67 16.62 -9.48
CA ARG A 166 15.38 17.22 -9.11
C ARG A 166 15.01 18.43 -9.98
N SER A 167 15.94 18.97 -10.76
CA SER A 167 15.68 20.07 -11.70
C SER A 167 15.14 19.61 -13.06
N LEU A 168 15.18 18.31 -13.34
CA LEU A 168 14.84 17.73 -14.64
C LEU A 168 13.51 16.97 -14.60
N ALA A 169 12.75 17.04 -15.69
CA ALA A 169 11.57 16.22 -15.91
C ALA A 169 11.94 14.73 -16.09
N PRO A 170 10.99 13.78 -15.93
CA PRO A 170 11.26 12.34 -16.11
C PRO A 170 11.94 11.99 -17.44
N HIS A 171 11.44 12.50 -18.57
CA HIS A 171 12.05 12.26 -19.90
C HIS A 171 13.44 12.89 -20.10
N GLN A 172 13.89 13.75 -19.18
CA GLN A 172 15.18 14.44 -19.26
C GLN A 172 16.24 13.81 -18.36
N GLN A 173 15.87 12.82 -17.54
CA GLN A 173 16.83 12.12 -16.68
C GLN A 173 17.82 11.32 -17.54
N ASN A 174 19.09 11.30 -17.11
CA ASN A 174 20.13 10.49 -17.78
C ASN A 174 19.82 8.99 -17.72
N ASP A 175 19.27 8.54 -16.59
CA ASP A 175 18.74 7.19 -16.44
C ASP A 175 17.20 7.27 -16.42
N PRO A 176 16.50 6.68 -17.41
CA PRO A 176 15.06 6.75 -17.50
C PRO A 176 14.34 5.96 -16.39
N ASP A 177 15.04 5.10 -15.64
CA ASP A 177 14.44 4.29 -14.57
C ASP A 177 14.45 5.00 -13.20
N LEU A 178 14.95 6.25 -13.14
CA LEU A 178 14.83 7.12 -11.96
C LEU A 178 13.37 7.53 -11.66
N PHE A 179 12.47 7.29 -12.61
CA PHE A 179 11.02 7.33 -12.46
C PHE A 179 10.43 6.02 -12.99
N VAL A 180 9.43 5.48 -12.31
CA VAL A 180 8.73 4.28 -12.79
C VAL A 180 8.02 4.58 -14.11
N ARG A 181 8.30 3.76 -15.11
CA ARG A 181 7.77 3.89 -16.47
C ARG A 181 7.34 2.57 -17.06
N ILE A 182 6.53 2.65 -18.10
CA ILE A 182 6.18 1.52 -18.96
C ILE A 182 7.37 1.23 -19.89
N THR A 183 7.83 -0.02 -19.88
CA THR A 183 8.94 -0.49 -20.74
C THR A 183 8.46 -1.35 -21.89
N LYS A 184 7.28 -1.96 -21.76
CA LYS A 184 6.65 -2.78 -22.80
C LYS A 184 5.14 -2.80 -22.62
N ARG A 185 4.41 -2.82 -23.73
CA ARG A 185 2.95 -3.03 -23.79
C ARG A 185 2.67 -4.33 -24.55
N THR A 186 1.74 -5.13 -24.07
CA THR A 186 1.24 -6.34 -24.73
C THR A 186 -0.28 -6.37 -24.65
N ASP A 187 -0.91 -7.33 -25.32
CA ASP A 187 -2.37 -7.49 -25.28
C ASP A 187 -2.85 -7.90 -23.87
N GLU A 188 -1.99 -8.52 -23.05
CA GLU A 188 -2.33 -8.90 -21.67
C GLU A 188 -2.09 -7.78 -20.64
N GLY A 189 -1.29 -6.75 -20.96
CA GLY A 189 -0.99 -5.67 -20.03
C GLY A 189 0.29 -4.89 -20.33
N VAL A 190 0.93 -4.40 -19.27
CA VAL A 190 2.14 -3.57 -19.35
C VAL A 190 3.23 -4.10 -18.43
N TYR A 191 4.48 -3.90 -18.85
CA TYR A 191 5.67 -4.13 -18.03
C TYR A 191 6.16 -2.77 -17.56
N VAL A 192 6.54 -2.68 -16.28
CA VAL A 192 7.05 -1.45 -15.68
C VAL A 192 8.44 -1.67 -15.10
N SER A 193 9.26 -0.63 -15.11
CA SER A 193 10.61 -0.63 -14.51
C SER A 193 10.88 0.72 -13.86
N GLY A 194 11.75 0.72 -12.84
CA GLY A 194 12.08 1.87 -12.01
C GLY A 194 11.99 1.56 -10.51
N ALA A 195 12.04 2.60 -9.68
CA ALA A 195 12.01 2.43 -8.22
C ALA A 195 11.12 3.47 -7.52
N LYS A 196 10.39 3.01 -6.49
CA LYS A 196 9.64 3.85 -5.56
C LYS A 196 10.37 3.89 -4.21
N ALA A 197 10.66 5.08 -3.72
CA ALA A 197 11.41 5.30 -2.48
C ALA A 197 10.49 5.64 -1.30
N HIS A 198 10.98 5.42 -0.07
CA HIS A 198 10.29 5.78 1.18
C HIS A 198 8.89 5.14 1.31
N GLN A 199 8.80 3.86 0.93
CA GLN A 199 7.54 3.13 0.82
C GLN A 199 7.07 2.58 2.16
N THR A 200 6.35 3.41 2.91
CA THR A 200 5.78 3.09 4.22
C THR A 200 4.94 1.80 4.18
N GLY A 201 5.32 0.81 5.00
CA GLY A 201 4.56 -0.43 5.17
C GLY A 201 4.43 -1.30 3.91
N CYS A 202 5.29 -1.12 2.90
CA CYS A 202 5.19 -1.90 1.66
C CYS A 202 5.34 -3.42 1.89
N LEU A 203 6.26 -3.83 2.78
CA LEU A 203 6.42 -5.24 3.20
C LEU A 203 5.20 -5.77 3.95
N ASN A 204 4.49 -4.88 4.63
CA ASN A 204 3.34 -5.18 5.49
C ASN A 204 2.01 -5.13 4.71
N SER A 205 2.09 -4.84 3.41
CA SER A 205 0.94 -4.71 2.53
C SER A 205 0.64 -6.01 1.78
N HIS A 206 -0.58 -6.11 1.27
CA HIS A 206 -0.97 -7.19 0.35
C HIS A 206 -0.81 -6.71 -1.10
N TRP A 207 -1.26 -5.49 -1.37
CA TRP A 207 -1.17 -4.84 -2.68
C TRP A 207 -0.40 -3.53 -2.58
N LEU A 208 0.26 -3.14 -3.67
CA LEU A 208 0.82 -1.82 -3.88
C LEU A 208 0.13 -1.17 -5.06
N ILE A 209 -0.28 0.08 -4.91
CA ILE A 209 -0.78 0.92 -6.00
C ILE A 209 0.35 1.85 -6.42
N ILE A 210 0.95 1.59 -7.59
CA ILE A 210 1.92 2.48 -8.21
C ILE A 210 1.18 3.70 -8.77
N MET A 211 1.71 4.90 -8.53
CA MET A 211 1.19 6.16 -9.06
C MET A 211 2.33 7.08 -9.50
N PRO A 212 2.12 7.99 -10.47
CA PRO A 212 3.12 9.00 -10.83
C PRO A 212 3.26 10.06 -9.73
N THR A 213 4.48 10.56 -9.51
CA THR A 213 4.79 11.47 -8.39
C THR A 213 4.66 12.97 -8.71
N MET A 214 4.46 13.35 -9.97
CA MET A 214 4.48 14.75 -10.39
C MET A 214 3.64 14.98 -11.65
N ARG A 215 3.47 16.25 -12.01
CA ARG A 215 2.86 16.65 -13.28
C ARG A 215 3.70 16.10 -14.44
N LEU A 216 3.03 15.49 -15.41
CA LEU A 216 3.62 14.91 -16.61
C LEU A 216 3.25 15.74 -17.85
N THR A 217 4.17 15.83 -18.80
CA THR A 217 3.94 16.40 -20.13
C THR A 217 3.71 15.30 -21.16
N GLU A 218 3.46 15.65 -22.42
CA GLU A 218 3.34 14.67 -23.50
C GLU A 218 4.62 13.83 -23.69
N ASN A 219 5.79 14.45 -23.48
CA ASN A 219 7.08 13.76 -23.52
C ASN A 219 7.23 12.72 -22.39
N ASP A 220 6.43 12.82 -21.33
CA ASP A 220 6.47 11.94 -20.18
C ASP A 220 5.39 10.84 -20.21
N LYS A 221 4.75 10.60 -21.37
CA LYS A 221 3.62 9.65 -21.50
C LYS A 221 3.91 8.24 -21.00
N ASP A 222 5.15 7.77 -21.06
CA ASP A 222 5.53 6.43 -20.59
C ASP A 222 5.63 6.34 -19.06
N TYR A 223 5.72 7.48 -18.37
CA TYR A 223 5.69 7.60 -16.90
C TYR A 223 4.27 7.76 -16.35
N ALA A 224 3.27 7.97 -17.21
CA ALA A 224 1.87 8.11 -16.85
C ALA A 224 1.21 6.74 -16.59
N ILE A 225 1.64 6.08 -15.52
CA ILE A 225 1.14 4.75 -15.14
C ILE A 225 0.62 4.72 -13.71
N VAL A 226 -0.63 4.23 -13.58
CA VAL A 226 -1.21 3.79 -12.31
C VAL A 226 -1.50 2.29 -12.43
N GLY A 227 -1.09 1.50 -11.44
CA GLY A 227 -1.32 0.06 -11.45
C GLY A 227 -1.27 -0.55 -10.06
N ALA A 228 -2.22 -1.44 -9.77
CA ALA A 228 -2.21 -2.25 -8.56
C ALA A 228 -1.45 -3.56 -8.82
N ILE A 229 -0.45 -3.86 -8.01
CA ILE A 229 0.35 -5.09 -8.08
C ILE A 229 0.38 -5.80 -6.73
N PRO A 230 0.37 -7.15 -6.69
CA PRO A 230 0.65 -7.87 -5.46
C PRO A 230 2.06 -7.54 -4.96
N VAL A 231 2.24 -7.44 -3.65
CA VAL A 231 3.57 -7.28 -3.02
C VAL A 231 4.53 -8.43 -3.37
N GLU A 232 3.99 -9.60 -3.71
CA GLU A 232 4.75 -10.79 -4.12
C GLU A 232 4.98 -10.87 -5.64
N ALA A 233 4.66 -9.83 -6.41
CA ALA A 233 4.81 -9.90 -7.86
C ALA A 233 6.29 -10.10 -8.26
N SER A 234 6.52 -11.01 -9.21
CA SER A 234 7.85 -11.30 -9.74
C SER A 234 8.53 -10.04 -10.28
N GLY A 235 9.82 -9.91 -10.01
CA GLY A 235 10.63 -8.77 -10.44
C GLY A 235 10.76 -7.66 -9.40
N ILE A 236 10.03 -7.73 -8.28
CA ILE A 236 10.19 -6.77 -7.18
C ILE A 236 11.36 -7.21 -6.27
N THR A 237 12.19 -6.23 -5.89
CA THR A 237 13.19 -6.36 -4.83
C THR A 237 12.99 -5.22 -3.84
N TYR A 238 12.98 -5.55 -2.55
CA TYR A 238 12.84 -4.59 -1.48
C TYR A 238 14.19 -4.39 -0.79
N ILE A 239 14.60 -3.14 -0.65
CA ILE A 239 15.79 -2.76 0.13
C ILE A 239 15.29 -2.00 1.35
N TYR A 240 15.49 -2.56 2.52
CA TYR A 240 15.02 -1.97 3.76
C TYR A 240 15.78 -0.67 4.04
N GLY A 241 15.03 0.41 4.26
CA GLY A 241 15.61 1.72 4.56
C GLY A 241 16.01 1.81 6.03
N ARG A 242 17.18 2.40 6.30
CA ARG A 242 17.64 2.66 7.66
C ARG A 242 17.00 3.94 8.23
N GLN A 243 16.40 3.88 9.41
CA GLN A 243 16.14 5.03 10.28
C GLN A 243 17.31 5.26 11.25
N SER A 244 17.43 6.49 11.74
CA SER A 244 18.36 6.80 12.83
C SER A 244 17.96 5.97 14.06
N CYS A 245 18.92 5.27 14.68
CA CYS A 245 18.74 4.39 15.87
C CYS A 245 18.10 2.99 15.63
N ASP A 246 18.07 2.50 14.39
CA ASP A 246 17.42 1.22 14.02
C ASP A 246 17.87 -0.05 14.77
N THR A 247 19.06 -0.07 15.36
CA THR A 247 19.54 -1.25 16.09
C THR A 247 18.92 -1.41 17.46
N ARG A 248 18.20 -0.40 17.98
CA ARG A 248 17.58 -0.43 19.32
C ARG A 248 16.66 -1.63 19.54
N ALA A 249 15.87 -1.99 18.52
CA ALA A 249 15.01 -3.18 18.56
C ALA A 249 15.79 -4.51 18.70
N MET A 250 17.10 -4.50 18.45
CA MET A 250 17.99 -5.66 18.54
C MET A 250 18.89 -5.64 19.78
N GLU A 251 18.92 -4.55 20.55
CA GLU A 251 19.86 -4.32 21.66
C GLU A 251 19.35 -4.85 23.03
N GLY A 252 18.22 -5.57 23.07
CA GLY A 252 17.72 -6.24 24.28
C GLY A 252 17.05 -5.34 25.32
N GLY A 253 16.70 -4.10 24.96
CA GLY A 253 15.97 -3.14 25.80
C GLY A 253 14.47 -3.03 25.46
N THR A 254 13.73 -2.24 26.26
CA THR A 254 12.31 -1.96 26.05
C THR A 254 12.01 -0.53 25.60
N ILE A 255 13.03 0.32 25.54
CA ILE A 255 12.93 1.73 25.15
C ILE A 255 13.24 1.85 23.65
N ASP A 256 12.44 2.65 22.92
CA ASP A 256 12.62 2.96 21.50
C ASP A 256 12.63 1.74 20.55
N VAL A 257 11.86 0.70 20.89
CA VAL A 257 11.72 -0.54 20.09
C VAL A 257 10.46 -0.56 19.21
N GLY A 258 9.74 0.57 19.12
CA GLY A 258 8.45 0.65 18.41
C GLY A 258 7.33 -0.11 19.11
N ASN A 259 6.37 -0.63 18.35
CA ASN A 259 5.26 -1.44 18.89
C ASN A 259 5.66 -2.93 19.04
N ALA A 260 6.59 -3.23 19.92
CA ALA A 260 7.20 -4.57 20.08
C ALA A 260 6.33 -5.63 20.80
N LYS A 261 5.07 -5.30 21.13
CA LYS A 261 4.16 -6.15 21.89
C LYS A 261 3.79 -7.46 21.20
#